data_AF-A0AAD6BU02-F1
#
_entry.id   AF-A0AAD6BU02-F1
#
_cell.length_a   1.000
_cell.length_b   1.000
_cell.length_c   1.000
_cell.angle_alpha   90.00
_cell.angle_beta   90.00
_cell.angle_gamma   90.00
#
_symmetry.space_group_name_H-M   'P 1'
#
loop_
_entity.id
_entity.type
_entity.pdbx_description
1 polymer ?
#
loop_
_entity_poly.entity_id
_entity_poly.type
_entity_poly.pdbx_seq_one_letter_code
_entity_poly.pdbx_strand_id
1 'polypeptide(L)' 'MFVFTGELYIGGVTKSMYSNLPKLIASRDGYQGCLASVDLNGRLPDLIADALHRVGQVERGCDAIHDSGR' A
#
# COMPACT_ATOMS: atom_id res chain seq x y z
N MET A 1 -11.99 10.62 -20.88
CA MET A 1 -11.33 10.89 -19.59
C MET A 1 -11.85 9.88 -18.59
N PHE A 2 -11.13 8.79 -18.35
CA PHE A 2 -11.51 7.83 -17.30
C PHE A 2 -11.00 8.41 -15.98
N VAL A 3 -11.89 9.00 -15.18
CA VAL A 3 -11.58 9.42 -13.82
C VAL A 3 -11.89 8.23 -12.93
N PHE A 4 -10.89 7.75 -12.18
CA PHE A 4 -11.12 6.75 -11.15
C PHE A 4 -11.97 7.39 -10.05
N THR A 5 -13.16 6.84 -9.79
CA THR A 5 -14.03 7.28 -8.71
C THR A 5 -13.80 6.36 -7.51
N GLY A 6 -12.94 6.79 -6.59
CA GLY A 6 -12.66 6.05 -5.36
C GLY A 6 -11.37 6.48 -4.66
N GLU A 7 -11.17 5.97 -3.46
CA GLU A 7 -9.91 6.10 -2.72
C GLU A 7 -8.84 5.14 -3.29
N LEU A 8 -7.58 5.56 -3.23
CA LEU A 8 -6.45 4.72 -3.60
C LEU A 8 -5.91 4.00 -2.37
N TYR A 9 -5.91 2.67 -2.40
CA TYR A 9 -5.37 1.82 -1.34
C TYR A 9 -3.96 1.34 -1.72
N ILE A 10 -2.99 1.58 -0.84
CA ILE A 10 -1.60 1.15 -1.01
C ILE A 10 -1.24 0.26 0.18
N GLY A 11 -0.56 -0.86 -0.08
CA GLY A 11 -0.22 -1.85 0.94
C GLY A 11 -1.33 -2.87 1.23
N GLY A 12 -2.58 -2.59 0.87
CA GLY A 12 -3.69 -3.54 0.98
C GLY A 12 -5.02 -2.86 1.30
N VAL A 13 -6.06 -3.67 1.45
CA VAL A 13 -7.41 -3.24 1.84
C VAL A 13 -7.81 -3.82 3.20
N THR A 14 -8.96 -3.40 3.74
CA THR A 14 -9.50 -3.99 4.96
C THR A 14 -9.88 -5.46 4.75
N LYS A 15 -9.83 -6.26 5.83
CA LYS A 15 -10.10 -7.71 5.77
C LYS A 15 -11.44 -8.06 5.09
N SER A 16 -12.47 -7.26 5.34
CA SER A 16 -13.79 -7.45 4.73
C SER A 16 -13.83 -7.16 3.23
N MET A 17 -12.94 -6.30 2.73
CA MET A 17 -12.89 -5.97 1.30
C MET A 17 -12.28 -7.09 0.44
N TYR A 18 -11.37 -7.92 0.99
CA TYR A 18 -10.78 -9.03 0.22
C TYR A 18 -11.82 -10.03 -0.29
N SER A 19 -12.92 -10.22 0.43
CA SER A 19 -14.04 -11.09 -0.01
C SER A 19 -14.79 -10.53 -1.22
N ASN A 20 -14.75 -9.22 -1.44
CA ASN A 20 -15.47 -8.53 -2.51
C ASN A 20 -14.56 -8.17 -3.70
N LEU A 21 -13.30 -8.58 -3.69
CA LEU A 21 -12.39 -8.32 -4.81
C LEU A 21 -12.82 -9.06 -6.07
N PRO A 22 -12.63 -8.47 -7.27
CA PRO A 22 -12.85 -9.14 -8.54
C PRO A 22 -12.18 -10.52 -8.59
N LYS A 23 -12.85 -11.50 -9.21
CA LYS A 23 -12.42 -12.91 -9.24
C LYS A 23 -11.00 -13.14 -9.77
N LEU A 24 -10.49 -12.23 -10.60
CA LEU A 24 -9.15 -12.30 -11.18
C LEU A 24 -8.04 -11.87 -10.22
N ILE A 25 -8.38 -11.24 -9.09
CA ILE A 25 -7.39 -10.83 -8.09
C ILE A 25 -7.12 -12.00 -7.15
N ALA A 26 -5.88 -12.49 -7.17
CA ALA A 26 -5.45 -13.61 -6.34
C ALA A 26 -5.14 -13.19 -4.89
N SER A 27 -4.74 -11.94 -4.66
CA SER A 27 -4.34 -11.44 -3.34
C SER A 27 -5.47 -11.55 -2.32
N ARG A 28 -5.17 -12.17 -1.18
CA ARG A 28 -6.07 -12.31 -0.02
C ARG A 28 -5.53 -11.65 1.25
N ASP A 29 -4.30 -11.18 1.19
CA ASP A 29 -3.60 -10.48 2.26
C ASP A 29 -2.93 -9.21 1.71
N GLY A 30 -2.56 -8.32 2.63
CA GLY A 30 -1.84 -7.09 2.32
C GLY A 30 -0.37 -7.33 2.01
N TYR A 31 0.26 -6.34 1.40
CA TYR A 31 1.69 -6.29 1.19
C TYR A 31 2.42 -6.01 2.51
N GLN A 32 3.46 -6.80 2.79
CA GLN A 32 4.37 -6.58 3.89
C GLN A 32 5.77 -6.39 3.32
N GLY A 33 6.38 -5.23 3.60
CA GLY A 33 7.67 -4.85 3.08
C GLY A 33 7.78 -3.34 2.92
N CYS A 34 8.68 -2.90 2.07
CA CYS A 34 8.97 -1.49 1.87
C CYS A 34 8.59 -1.03 0.46
N LEU A 35 7.94 0.14 0.40
CA LEU A 35 7.68 0.84 -0.84
C LEU A 35 8.53 2.11 -0.88
N ALA A 36 9.16 2.37 -2.01
CA ALA A 36 9.95 3.57 -2.25
C ALA A 36 9.64 4.14 -3.63
N SER A 37 9.82 5.46 -3.79
CA SER A 37 9.68 6.16 -5.07
C SER A 37 8.34 5.90 -5.78
N VAL A 38 7.23 6.00 -5.05
CA VAL A 38 5.89 5.81 -5.62
C VAL A 38 5.50 7.04 -6.43
N ASP A 39 5.32 6.84 -7.74
CA ASP A 39 4.85 7.85 -8.69
C ASP A 39 3.40 7.54 -9.11
N LEU A 40 2.49 8.47 -8.81
CA LEU A 40 1.09 8.43 -9.19
C LEU A 40 0.81 9.49 -10.26
N ASN A 41 1.07 9.13 -11.53
CA ASN A 41 0.85 9.99 -12.69
C ASN A 41 1.58 11.35 -12.60
N GLY A 42 2.86 11.33 -12.23
CA GLY A 42 3.72 12.51 -12.06
C GLY A 42 3.60 13.17 -10.70
N ARG A 43 2.81 12.60 -9.77
CA ARG A 43 2.73 13.05 -8.38
C ARG A 43 3.51 12.09 -7.50
N LEU A 44 4.39 12.63 -6.66
CA LEU A 44 5.17 11.88 -5.67
C LEU A 44 4.56 12.13 -4.29
N PRO A 45 3.47 11.42 -3.90
CA PRO A 45 2.85 11.62 -2.60
C PRO A 45 3.74 11.07 -1.47
N ASP A 46 3.69 11.72 -0.32
CA ASP A 46 4.21 11.13 0.91
C ASP A 46 3.15 10.15 1.44
N LEU A 47 3.38 8.85 1.25
CA LEU A 47 2.44 7.78 1.62
C LEU A 47 2.04 7.80 3.10
N ILE A 48 2.81 8.47 3.96
CA ILE A 48 2.53 8.56 5.40
C ILE A 48 1.85 9.89 5.70
N ALA A 49 2.38 11.02 5.18
CA ALA A 49 1.82 12.33 5.49
C ALA A 49 0.50 12.61 4.75
N ASP A 50 0.37 12.16 3.50
CA ASP A 50 -0.76 12.49 2.61
C ASP A 50 -1.89 11.44 2.69
N ALA A 51 -1.71 10.37 3.47
CA ALA A 51 -2.71 9.32 3.61
C ALA A 51 -3.95 9.79 4.37
N LEU A 52 -5.13 9.64 3.76
CA LEU A 52 -6.43 9.88 4.39
C LEU A 52 -6.67 8.93 5.58
N HIS A 53 -6.29 7.66 5.41
CA HIS A 53 -6.44 6.61 6.40
C HIS A 53 -5.19 5.75 6.46
N ARG A 54 -4.70 5.47 7.68
CA ARG A 54 -3.57 4.57 7.94
C ARG A 54 -4.05 3.41 8.80
N VAL A 55 -3.80 2.18 8.35
CA VAL A 55 -4.21 0.96 9.04
C VAL A 55 -2.99 0.07 9.21
N GLY A 56 -2.70 -0.31 10.46
CA GLY A 56 -1.53 -1.14 10.80
C GLY A 56 -0.26 -0.34 11.11
N GLN A 57 0.87 -1.04 11.17
CA GLN A 57 2.19 -0.45 11.39
C GLN A 57 2.80 -0.03 10.06
N VAL A 58 2.82 1.28 9.79
CA VAL A 58 3.45 1.88 8.60
C VAL A 58 4.42 2.93 9.10
N GLU A 59 5.71 2.73 8.82
CA GLU A 59 6.79 3.56 9.33
C GLU A 59 7.63 4.14 8.19
N ARG A 60 8.31 5.26 8.48
CA ARG A 60 9.24 5.89 7.53
C ARG A 60 10.54 5.10 7.51
N GLY A 61 11.11 4.98 6.32
CA GLY A 61 12.33 4.25 6.12
C GLY A 61 12.08 2.77 5.84
N CYS A 62 13.11 2.12 5.35
CA CYS A 62 13.16 0.69 5.19
C CYS A 62 14.41 0.22 5.91
N ASP A 63 14.34 0.22 7.24
CA ASP A 63 15.42 -0.34 8.03
C ASP A 63 15.44 -1.83 7.76
N ALA A 64 16.54 -2.31 7.20
CA ALA A 64 16.77 -3.73 6.94
C ALA A 64 16.91 -4.47 8.28
N ILE A 65 15.80 -4.71 8.97
CA ILE A 65 15.76 -5.67 10.06
C ILE A 65 15.70 -7.05 9.39
N HIS A 66 16.76 -7.48 8.69
CA HIS A 66 17.11 -8.86 8.28
C HIS A 66 18.38 -8.88 7.37
N ASP A 67 19.47 -8.25 7.79
CA ASP A 67 20.83 -8.76 7.49
C ASP A 67 21.73 -8.58 8.72
N SER A 68 21.40 -9.29 9.79
CA SER A 68 22.32 -9.56 10.89
C SER A 68 22.70 -11.04 10.83
N GLY A 69 23.31 -11.44 9.72
CA GLY A 69 23.69 -12.82 9.43
C GLY A 69 25.06 -12.96 8.74
N ARG A 70 25.96 -12.00 8.95
CA ARG A 70 27.40 -12.26 8.90
C ARG A 70 27.92 -12.50 10.31
#